data_AF-A0A1F1I4S3-F1
#
_entry.id   AF-A0A1F1I4S3-F1
#
_cell.length_a   1.000
_cell.length_b   1.000
_cell.length_c   1.000
_cell.angle_alpha   90.00
_cell.angle_beta   90.00
_cell.angle_gamma   90.00
#
_symmetry.space_group_name_H-M   'P 1'
#
loop_
_entity.id
_entity.type
_entity.pdbx_description
1 polymer ?
#
loop_
_entity_poly.entity_id
_entity_poly.type
_entity_poly.pdbx_seq_one_letter_code
_entity_poly.pdbx_strand_id
1 'polypeptide(L)'
;MSTLGLSATGAALDAVDRHVPTLVEERFASRLAAEDPTLWGPAAEEESSKRLGWIDAVARSRPLLPQISELAETLRGEGVDRVVLAGMGGSSLAPEVIAGTAGKELTVLDSTDPDQVRAALTDLDRTVLVVSSKSGSTVETDSQRRIMAEAFTAAGIDAASRIVVVTDPGSPLEQTAVEAGYRAVFTADPTVGGRYSALTAFGLVPAGLAGVDVETLLDDAESVLDLLTEDDADNPGLQLGAALGGTLPLRDKLIVSDAGSGIVGFGDWAEQLIAESTGKQGVGLVPVVVDDGAPETSSDAADLLQVVLSGDLDGVAASAHGVVVSGSLGALLLVFEVATAVAGRLLGINPFDQPDVEAAKAAARELLDSPVVAEERGDEVEGIAVSGLPADADAGSLTDVLRSTLALLPEDGYLTVQAYMDRHADADLEALRPVLAQASGRPVTFGWGPRFLHSTGQLHKGGRPNAVVLQLTADPAADLEVPERPFTLGRLIAAQASGDAAVLADHGLPVVRLHLTDRTAGIAALRTAADAL
;
A
#
# COMPACT_ATOMS: atom_id res chain seq x y z
N MET A 1 -26.96 -0.41 5.92
CA MET A 1 -25.94 0.38 6.62
C MET A 1 -25.48 -0.46 7.79
N SER A 2 -24.25 -0.97 7.77
CA SER A 2 -23.64 -1.50 9.00
C SER A 2 -23.47 -0.31 9.94
N THR A 3 -23.72 -0.52 11.23
CA THR A 3 -23.49 0.52 12.24
C THR A 3 -21.99 0.52 12.55
N LEU A 4 -21.36 1.70 12.60
CA LEU A 4 -19.98 1.80 13.04
C LEU A 4 -19.88 1.21 14.45
N GLY A 5 -18.91 0.34 14.66
CA GLY A 5 -18.69 -0.34 15.92
C GLY A 5 -17.22 -0.69 16.12
N LEU A 6 -16.79 -0.66 17.38
CA LEU A 6 -15.47 -1.12 17.79
C LEU A 6 -15.59 -1.90 19.10
N SER A 7 -14.88 -3.03 19.19
CA SER A 7 -14.67 -3.74 20.44
C SER A 7 -13.19 -4.06 20.61
N ALA A 8 -12.68 -3.99 21.85
CA ALA A 8 -11.29 -4.24 22.19
C ALA A 8 -11.18 -5.27 23.32
N THR A 9 -10.11 -6.06 23.31
CA THR A 9 -9.87 -7.14 24.28
C THR A 9 -8.41 -7.24 24.71
N GLY A 10 -8.19 -7.71 25.94
CA GLY A 10 -6.87 -7.90 26.54
C GLY A 10 -5.98 -6.67 26.41
N ALA A 11 -4.78 -6.82 25.85
CA ALA A 11 -3.81 -5.73 25.71
C ALA A 11 -4.37 -4.52 24.94
N ALA A 12 -5.27 -4.73 23.97
CA ALA A 12 -5.93 -3.64 23.23
C ALA A 12 -6.82 -2.81 24.17
N LEU A 13 -7.65 -3.47 24.96
CA LEU A 13 -8.53 -2.83 25.93
C LEU A 13 -7.73 -2.13 27.03
N ASP A 14 -6.68 -2.78 27.55
CA ASP A 14 -5.78 -2.19 28.54
C ASP A 14 -5.10 -0.90 28.01
N ALA A 15 -4.80 -0.85 26.70
CA ALA A 15 -4.26 0.34 26.05
C ALA A 15 -5.32 1.44 25.90
N VAL A 16 -6.53 1.08 25.50
CA VAL A 16 -7.69 2.01 25.43
C VAL A 16 -7.92 2.66 26.80
N ASP A 17 -8.10 1.85 27.85
CA ASP A 17 -8.36 2.31 29.22
C ASP A 17 -7.25 3.21 29.76
N ARG A 18 -6.00 2.95 29.35
CA ARG A 18 -4.83 3.72 29.80
C ARG A 18 -4.70 5.06 29.07
N HIS A 19 -4.90 5.09 27.76
CA HIS A 19 -4.49 6.22 26.92
C HIS A 19 -5.65 7.14 26.52
N VAL A 20 -6.86 6.61 26.31
CA VAL A 20 -8.01 7.42 25.86
C VAL A 20 -8.36 8.54 26.85
N PRO A 21 -8.38 8.33 28.19
CA PRO A 21 -8.67 9.41 29.13
C PRO A 21 -7.70 10.60 29.00
N THR A 22 -6.42 10.34 28.77
CA THR A 22 -5.42 11.40 28.57
C THR A 22 -5.59 12.08 27.21
N LEU A 23 -5.88 11.32 26.14
CA LEU A 23 -6.15 11.90 24.81
C LEU A 23 -7.36 12.85 24.85
N VAL A 24 -8.41 12.47 25.58
CA VAL A 24 -9.60 13.31 25.82
C VAL A 24 -9.25 14.55 26.65
N GLU A 25 -8.50 14.41 27.74
CA GLU A 25 -8.06 15.55 28.56
C GLU A 25 -7.19 16.54 27.78
N GLU A 26 -6.28 16.04 26.92
CA GLU A 26 -5.42 16.83 26.03
C GLU A 26 -6.16 17.43 24.82
N ARG A 27 -7.44 17.10 24.67
CA ARG A 27 -8.31 17.50 23.55
C ARG A 27 -7.76 17.08 22.19
N PHE A 28 -7.25 15.86 22.10
CA PHE A 28 -6.57 15.40 20.89
C PHE A 28 -7.49 15.43 19.67
N ALA A 29 -8.74 14.96 19.79
CA ALA A 29 -9.66 14.84 18.66
C ALA A 29 -10.10 16.22 18.14
N SER A 30 -10.50 17.13 19.03
CA SER A 30 -10.93 18.47 18.61
C SER A 30 -9.77 19.34 18.11
N ARG A 31 -8.56 19.15 18.64
CA ARG A 31 -7.35 19.81 18.13
C ARG A 31 -6.92 19.24 16.79
N LEU A 32 -7.04 17.93 16.59
CA LEU A 32 -6.83 17.30 15.29
C LEU A 32 -7.82 17.92 14.30
N ALA A 33 -9.11 17.94 14.63
CA ALA A 33 -10.16 18.56 13.81
C ALA A 33 -9.88 20.04 13.46
N ALA A 34 -9.20 20.77 14.34
CA ALA A 34 -8.76 22.15 14.12
C ALA A 34 -7.44 22.27 13.32
N GLU A 35 -6.98 21.17 12.71
CA GLU A 35 -5.70 21.02 12.01
C GLU A 35 -4.49 21.48 12.85
N ASP A 36 -4.48 21.22 14.17
CA ASP A 36 -3.38 21.64 15.07
C ASP A 36 -2.09 20.83 14.80
N PRO A 37 -1.04 21.44 14.21
CA PRO A 37 0.17 20.70 13.85
C PRO A 37 1.06 20.35 15.05
N THR A 38 0.76 20.87 16.24
CA THR A 38 1.61 20.70 17.43
C THR A 38 1.39 19.36 18.14
N LEU A 39 0.40 18.56 17.71
CA LEU A 39 0.02 17.31 18.36
C LEU A 39 1.17 16.28 18.44
N TRP A 40 2.06 16.22 17.45
CA TRP A 40 3.18 15.26 17.41
C TRP A 40 4.52 15.86 17.86
N GLY A 41 4.48 17.04 18.49
CA GLY A 41 5.65 17.71 19.04
C GLY A 41 6.45 18.54 18.03
N PRO A 42 7.45 19.33 18.50
CA PRO A 42 8.07 20.39 17.69
C PRO A 42 8.79 19.91 16.43
N ALA A 43 9.32 18.68 16.43
CA ALA A 43 10.01 18.13 15.27
C ALA A 43 9.04 17.80 14.12
N ALA A 44 7.77 17.52 14.43
CA ALA A 44 6.75 17.14 13.45
C ALA A 44 5.95 18.35 12.93
N GLU A 45 6.00 19.49 13.62
CA GLU A 45 5.11 20.64 13.38
C GLU A 45 5.23 21.19 11.96
N GLU A 46 6.46 21.29 11.42
CA GLU A 46 6.68 21.83 10.07
C GLU A 46 5.98 20.98 9.01
N GLU A 47 6.14 19.66 9.05
CA GLU A 47 5.51 18.78 8.07
C GLU A 47 4.01 18.65 8.35
N SER A 48 3.61 18.47 9.61
CA SER A 48 2.20 18.32 9.98
C SER A 48 1.38 19.53 9.55
N SER A 49 1.91 20.76 9.66
CA SER A 49 1.24 21.99 9.21
C SER A 49 0.89 22.03 7.72
N LYS A 50 1.47 21.13 6.91
CA LYS A 50 1.26 21.02 5.47
C LYS A 50 0.50 19.74 5.09
N ARG A 51 0.06 18.93 6.07
CA ARG A 51 -0.43 17.56 5.82
C ARG A 51 -1.76 17.22 6.46
N LEU A 52 -2.45 18.16 7.11
CA LEU A 52 -3.69 17.92 7.85
C LEU A 52 -4.97 18.15 7.03
N GLY A 53 -4.86 18.47 5.73
CA GLY A 53 -6.03 18.76 4.90
C GLY A 53 -6.99 17.59 4.67
N TRP A 54 -6.60 16.37 5.06
CA TRP A 54 -7.43 15.17 4.91
C TRP A 54 -8.66 15.20 5.84
N ILE A 55 -8.58 15.99 6.92
CA ILE A 55 -9.64 16.13 7.91
C ILE A 55 -10.92 16.70 7.30
N ASP A 56 -10.80 17.69 6.41
CA ASP A 56 -11.96 18.21 5.67
C ASP A 56 -12.06 17.64 4.25
N ALA A 57 -11.40 16.51 3.94
CA ALA A 57 -11.39 15.96 2.58
C ALA A 57 -12.81 15.71 2.05
N VAL A 58 -13.72 15.23 2.91
CA VAL A 58 -15.12 14.97 2.56
C VAL A 58 -15.79 16.24 2.02
N ALA A 59 -15.74 17.33 2.79
CA ALA A 59 -16.34 18.61 2.40
C ALA A 59 -15.66 19.22 1.17
N ARG A 60 -14.32 19.16 1.10
CA ARG A 60 -13.52 19.69 -0.02
C ARG A 60 -13.72 18.93 -1.32
N SER A 61 -14.08 17.66 -1.25
CA SER A 61 -14.25 16.80 -2.43
C SER A 61 -15.66 16.77 -3.02
N ARG A 62 -16.70 17.15 -2.27
CA ARG A 62 -18.09 17.20 -2.79
C ARG A 62 -18.23 17.99 -4.12
N PRO A 63 -17.53 19.12 -4.35
CA PRO A 63 -17.57 19.81 -5.65
C PRO A 63 -17.03 19.03 -6.85
N LEU A 64 -16.34 17.90 -6.63
CA LEU A 64 -15.84 17.02 -7.69
C LEU A 64 -16.96 16.13 -8.26
N LEU A 65 -18.00 15.84 -7.49
CA LEU A 65 -19.04 14.86 -7.86
C LEU A 65 -19.69 15.16 -9.22
N PRO A 66 -20.14 16.41 -9.53
CA PRO A 66 -20.75 16.69 -10.83
C PRO A 66 -19.75 16.55 -11.98
N GLN A 67 -18.49 16.93 -11.77
CA GLN A 67 -17.44 16.85 -12.79
C GLN A 67 -17.09 15.40 -13.13
N ILE A 68 -16.99 14.55 -12.11
CA ILE A 68 -16.75 13.11 -12.26
C ILE A 68 -17.92 12.46 -13.00
N SER A 69 -19.16 12.74 -12.58
CA SER A 69 -20.37 12.18 -13.19
C SER A 69 -20.51 12.59 -14.67
N GLU A 70 -20.34 13.87 -14.98
CA GLU A 70 -20.43 14.39 -16.35
C GLU A 70 -19.37 13.75 -17.27
N LEU A 71 -18.13 13.63 -16.78
CA LEU A 71 -17.05 12.99 -17.54
C LEU A 71 -17.32 11.50 -17.75
N ALA A 72 -17.74 10.77 -16.70
CA ALA A 72 -18.08 9.35 -16.79
C ALA A 72 -19.21 9.09 -17.79
N GLU A 73 -20.27 9.91 -17.77
CA GLU A 73 -21.38 9.82 -18.72
C GLU A 73 -20.93 10.11 -20.14
N THR A 74 -20.08 11.12 -20.34
CA THR A 74 -19.58 11.49 -21.65
C THR A 74 -18.72 10.37 -22.24
N LEU A 75 -17.76 9.84 -21.48
CA LEU A 75 -16.92 8.72 -21.89
C LEU A 75 -17.77 7.49 -22.24
N ARG A 76 -18.75 7.14 -21.40
CA ARG A 76 -19.65 6.02 -21.67
C ARG A 76 -20.49 6.24 -22.94
N GLY A 77 -20.95 7.46 -23.19
CA GLY A 77 -21.64 7.86 -24.42
C GLY A 77 -20.78 7.72 -25.68
N GLU A 78 -19.46 7.84 -25.54
CA GLU A 78 -18.46 7.62 -26.59
C GLU A 78 -18.05 6.13 -26.72
N GLY A 79 -18.62 5.23 -25.90
CA GLY A 79 -18.24 3.81 -25.86
C GLY A 79 -16.98 3.51 -25.04
N VAL A 80 -16.53 4.48 -24.23
CA VAL A 80 -15.35 4.38 -23.36
C VAL A 80 -15.81 4.03 -21.94
N ASP A 81 -15.71 2.75 -21.60
CA ASP A 81 -16.24 2.20 -20.35
C ASP A 81 -15.24 1.35 -19.56
N ARG A 82 -14.00 1.22 -20.06
CA ARG A 82 -12.88 0.60 -19.35
C ARG A 82 -11.94 1.66 -18.78
N VAL A 83 -11.64 1.58 -17.49
CA VAL A 83 -10.71 2.49 -16.81
C VAL A 83 -9.41 1.76 -16.48
N VAL A 84 -8.29 2.31 -16.96
CA VAL A 84 -6.94 1.93 -16.55
C VAL A 84 -6.37 3.06 -15.71
N LEU A 85 -5.90 2.75 -14.50
CA LEU A 85 -5.30 3.69 -13.56
C LEU A 85 -3.79 3.47 -13.50
N ALA A 86 -3.00 4.44 -13.96
CA ALA A 86 -1.56 4.49 -13.71
C ALA A 86 -1.31 5.33 -12.45
N GLY A 87 -0.80 4.70 -11.39
CA GLY A 87 -0.59 5.33 -10.08
C GLY A 87 0.22 4.44 -9.16
N MET A 88 0.76 5.02 -8.09
CA MET A 88 1.53 4.30 -7.07
C MET A 88 1.10 4.67 -5.66
N GLY A 89 1.16 3.72 -4.72
CA GLY A 89 0.80 3.92 -3.32
C GLY A 89 -0.63 4.46 -3.17
N GLY A 90 -0.79 5.57 -2.43
CA GLY A 90 -2.09 6.17 -2.19
C GLY A 90 -2.83 6.65 -3.45
N SER A 91 -2.12 6.81 -4.57
CA SER A 91 -2.70 7.16 -5.87
C SER A 91 -3.29 5.96 -6.63
N SER A 92 -3.16 4.73 -6.11
CA SER A 92 -3.66 3.48 -6.70
C SER A 92 -4.47 2.62 -5.72
N LEU A 93 -4.01 2.50 -4.47
CA LEU A 93 -4.56 1.57 -3.47
C LEU A 93 -6.01 1.90 -3.07
N ALA A 94 -6.29 3.16 -2.71
CA ALA A 94 -7.64 3.56 -2.33
C ALA A 94 -8.66 3.39 -3.48
N PRO A 95 -8.37 3.83 -4.72
CA PRO A 95 -9.22 3.51 -5.87
C PRO A 95 -9.49 2.01 -6.07
N GLU A 96 -8.47 1.16 -5.91
CA GLU A 96 -8.59 -0.29 -6.05
C GLU A 96 -9.59 -0.86 -5.03
N VAL A 97 -9.46 -0.48 -3.76
CA VAL A 97 -10.38 -0.90 -2.67
C VAL A 97 -11.79 -0.37 -2.89
N ILE A 98 -11.93 0.90 -3.27
CA ILE A 98 -13.24 1.53 -3.51
C ILE A 98 -13.97 0.84 -4.67
N ALA A 99 -13.28 0.61 -5.80
CA ALA A 99 -13.85 -0.07 -6.96
C ALA A 99 -14.18 -1.54 -6.66
N GLY A 100 -13.24 -2.27 -6.03
CA GLY A 100 -13.42 -3.68 -5.67
C GLY A 100 -14.60 -3.90 -4.73
N THR A 101 -14.73 -3.07 -3.70
CA THR A 101 -15.85 -3.12 -2.74
C THR A 101 -17.20 -2.87 -3.41
N ALA A 102 -17.25 -1.98 -4.41
CA ALA A 102 -18.45 -1.69 -5.18
C ALA A 102 -18.71 -2.70 -6.33
N GLY A 103 -17.84 -3.71 -6.50
CA GLY A 103 -17.92 -4.67 -7.60
C GLY A 103 -17.73 -4.04 -8.98
N LYS A 104 -16.90 -3.00 -9.08
CA LYS A 104 -16.56 -2.30 -10.33
C LYS A 104 -15.17 -2.68 -10.79
N GLU A 105 -15.01 -2.84 -12.10
CA GLU A 105 -13.71 -3.14 -12.70
C GLU A 105 -12.87 -1.87 -12.81
N LEU A 106 -11.66 -1.93 -12.27
CA LEU A 106 -10.62 -0.91 -12.40
C LEU A 106 -9.29 -1.63 -12.65
N THR A 107 -8.69 -1.44 -13.82
CA THR A 107 -7.36 -2.01 -14.10
C THR A 107 -6.30 -1.08 -13.50
N VAL A 108 -5.59 -1.52 -12.46
CA VAL A 108 -4.55 -0.71 -11.83
C VAL A 108 -3.17 -1.11 -12.36
N LEU A 109 -2.48 -0.15 -12.97
CA LEU A 109 -1.08 -0.20 -13.35
C LEU A 109 -0.23 0.42 -12.22
N ASP A 110 0.19 -0.43 -11.30
CA ASP A 110 1.06 -0.13 -10.15
C ASP A 110 2.31 -1.02 -10.16
N SER A 111 2.66 -1.52 -11.34
CA SER A 111 3.85 -2.33 -11.57
C SER A 111 4.69 -1.79 -12.74
N THR A 112 5.96 -2.16 -12.73
CA THR A 112 6.92 -1.97 -13.82
C THR A 112 7.31 -3.30 -14.46
N ASP A 113 6.63 -4.40 -14.11
CA ASP A 113 6.80 -5.68 -14.79
C ASP A 113 6.32 -5.54 -16.26
N PRO A 114 7.17 -5.85 -17.26
CA PRO A 114 6.82 -5.71 -18.66
C PRO A 114 5.58 -6.51 -19.08
N ASP A 115 5.38 -7.69 -18.50
CA ASP A 115 4.29 -8.60 -18.87
C ASP A 115 2.96 -8.09 -18.31
N GLN A 116 2.95 -7.59 -17.07
CA GLN A 116 1.77 -6.96 -16.45
C GLN A 116 1.33 -5.70 -17.20
N VAL A 117 2.28 -4.81 -17.54
CA VAL A 117 1.95 -3.58 -18.29
C VAL A 117 1.43 -3.91 -19.68
N ARG A 118 2.03 -4.91 -20.36
CA ARG A 118 1.58 -5.35 -21.68
C ARG A 118 0.17 -5.94 -21.65
N ALA A 119 -0.19 -6.67 -20.60
CA ALA A 119 -1.52 -7.24 -20.43
C ALA A 119 -2.63 -6.16 -20.36
N ALA A 120 -2.31 -4.93 -19.95
CA ALA A 120 -3.27 -3.83 -19.92
C ALA A 120 -3.51 -3.16 -21.29
N LEU A 121 -2.68 -3.43 -22.31
CA LEU A 121 -2.72 -2.82 -23.64
C LEU A 121 -3.76 -3.47 -24.58
N THR A 122 -4.92 -3.84 -24.04
CA THR A 122 -6.06 -4.40 -24.76
C THR A 122 -7.25 -3.46 -24.74
N ASP A 123 -8.22 -3.68 -25.62
CA ASP A 123 -9.52 -2.98 -25.64
C ASP A 123 -9.37 -1.45 -25.62
N LEU A 124 -8.36 -0.94 -26.35
CA LEU A 124 -7.97 0.47 -26.33
C LEU A 124 -9.09 1.40 -26.81
N ASP A 125 -9.95 0.94 -27.72
CA ASP A 125 -11.11 1.67 -28.22
C ASP A 125 -12.14 1.97 -27.12
N ARG A 126 -12.21 1.12 -26.10
CA ARG A 126 -13.09 1.26 -24.92
C ARG A 126 -12.38 1.85 -23.70
N THR A 127 -11.08 2.10 -23.78
CA THR A 127 -10.27 2.45 -22.61
C THR A 127 -10.05 3.95 -22.45
N VAL A 128 -10.13 4.43 -21.20
CA VAL A 128 -9.57 5.70 -20.72
C VAL A 128 -8.43 5.40 -19.74
N LEU A 129 -7.33 6.15 -19.86
CA LEU A 129 -6.23 6.13 -18.91
C LEU A 129 -6.41 7.26 -17.89
N VAL A 130 -6.40 6.93 -16.61
CA VAL A 130 -6.25 7.90 -15.51
C VAL A 130 -4.80 7.88 -15.05
N VAL A 131 -4.11 9.00 -15.14
CA VAL A 131 -2.74 9.19 -14.66
C VAL A 131 -2.78 9.94 -13.34
N SER A 132 -2.37 9.27 -12.27
CA SER A 132 -2.58 9.70 -10.89
C SER A 132 -1.22 9.84 -10.19
N SER A 133 -0.75 11.08 -10.02
CA SER A 133 0.52 11.39 -9.37
C SER A 133 0.53 12.83 -8.87
N LYS A 134 0.90 13.05 -7.60
CA LYS A 134 0.99 14.41 -7.02
C LYS A 134 2.01 15.29 -7.72
N SER A 135 3.23 14.78 -7.88
CA SER A 135 4.35 15.53 -8.44
C SER A 135 4.42 15.41 -9.96
N GLY A 136 3.90 14.32 -10.54
CA GLY A 136 4.15 13.98 -11.94
C GLY A 136 5.52 13.39 -12.24
N SER A 137 6.37 13.20 -11.22
CA SER A 137 7.75 12.73 -11.37
C SER A 137 7.97 11.28 -10.96
N THR A 138 6.89 10.57 -10.58
CA THR A 138 6.91 9.13 -10.32
C THR A 138 7.27 8.39 -11.61
N VAL A 139 8.44 7.74 -11.63
CA VAL A 139 9.02 7.18 -12.87
C VAL A 139 8.15 6.06 -13.45
N GLU A 140 7.50 5.30 -12.58
CA GLU A 140 6.63 4.20 -12.95
C GLU A 140 5.35 4.71 -13.62
N THR A 141 4.68 5.67 -12.99
CA THR A 141 3.46 6.31 -13.52
C THR A 141 3.73 7.05 -14.84
N ASP A 142 4.85 7.75 -14.97
CA ASP A 142 5.23 8.39 -16.24
C ASP A 142 5.53 7.35 -17.34
N SER A 143 6.19 6.24 -16.99
CA SER A 143 6.48 5.16 -17.94
C SER A 143 5.19 4.53 -18.48
N GLN A 144 4.24 4.22 -17.59
CA GLN A 144 2.92 3.67 -17.96
C GLN A 144 2.12 4.65 -18.83
N ARG A 145 2.13 5.95 -18.50
CA ARG A 145 1.50 7.00 -19.32
C ARG A 145 2.06 7.02 -20.74
N ARG A 146 3.38 6.98 -20.88
CA ARG A 146 4.08 7.00 -22.18
C ARG A 146 3.73 5.79 -23.03
N ILE A 147 3.78 4.60 -22.43
CA ILE A 147 3.46 3.34 -23.11
C ILE A 147 1.99 3.32 -23.57
N MET A 148 1.05 3.68 -22.69
CA MET A 148 -0.37 3.74 -23.05
C MET A 148 -0.67 4.80 -24.11
N ALA A 149 -0.03 5.98 -24.04
CA ALA A 149 -0.19 7.03 -25.06
C ALA A 149 0.33 6.57 -26.44
N GLU A 150 1.46 5.88 -26.49
CA GLU A 150 1.97 5.27 -27.72
C GLU A 150 1.01 4.19 -28.24
N ALA A 151 0.49 3.33 -27.36
CA ALA A 151 -0.48 2.29 -27.73
C ALA A 151 -1.78 2.88 -28.32
N PHE A 152 -2.35 3.94 -27.73
CA PHE A 152 -3.49 4.65 -28.31
C PHE A 152 -3.15 5.19 -29.71
N THR A 153 -2.02 5.86 -29.85
CA THR A 153 -1.59 6.46 -31.12
C THR A 153 -1.39 5.38 -32.19
N ALA A 154 -0.76 4.25 -31.84
CA ALA A 154 -0.55 3.12 -32.74
C ALA A 154 -1.87 2.45 -33.16
N ALA A 155 -2.89 2.49 -32.31
CA ALA A 155 -4.25 2.04 -32.62
C ALA A 155 -5.07 3.06 -33.44
N GLY A 156 -4.51 4.23 -33.76
CA GLY A 156 -5.20 5.30 -34.48
C GLY A 156 -6.17 6.11 -33.61
N ILE A 157 -6.02 6.04 -32.29
CA ILE A 157 -6.81 6.78 -31.30
C ILE A 157 -6.01 8.01 -30.88
N ASP A 158 -6.68 9.17 -30.78
CA ASP A 158 -6.06 10.36 -30.20
C ASP A 158 -5.79 10.14 -28.71
N ALA A 159 -4.51 9.99 -28.34
CA ALA A 159 -4.12 9.74 -26.97
C ALA A 159 -4.58 10.85 -26.02
N ALA A 160 -4.58 12.11 -26.46
CA ALA A 160 -5.00 13.24 -25.61
C ALA A 160 -6.47 13.12 -25.22
N SER A 161 -7.33 12.62 -26.11
CA SER A 161 -8.74 12.39 -25.83
C SER A 161 -9.00 11.21 -24.88
N ARG A 162 -7.98 10.39 -24.56
CA ARG A 162 -8.10 9.19 -23.72
C ARG A 162 -7.32 9.28 -22.40
N ILE A 163 -6.74 10.42 -22.08
CA ILE A 163 -5.96 10.59 -20.85
C ILE A 163 -6.65 11.59 -19.93
N VAL A 164 -6.93 11.17 -18.70
CA VAL A 164 -7.38 11.99 -17.58
C VAL A 164 -6.26 12.09 -16.56
N VAL A 165 -6.02 13.27 -15.99
CA VAL A 165 -4.96 13.48 -15.00
C VAL A 165 -5.54 13.84 -13.65
N VAL A 166 -4.99 13.25 -12.59
CA VAL A 166 -5.20 13.64 -11.20
C VAL A 166 -3.85 14.00 -10.59
N THR A 167 -3.68 15.25 -10.16
CA THR A 167 -2.38 15.79 -9.73
C THR A 167 -2.53 16.94 -8.73
N ASP A 168 -1.44 17.41 -8.14
CA ASP A 168 -1.46 18.62 -7.31
C ASP A 168 -1.47 19.90 -8.17
N PRO A 169 -2.11 20.99 -7.69
CA PRO A 169 -2.10 22.27 -8.37
C PRO A 169 -0.69 22.85 -8.50
N GLY A 170 -0.37 23.38 -9.67
CA GLY A 170 0.94 23.93 -10.03
C GLY A 170 2.00 22.90 -10.42
N SER A 171 1.68 21.60 -10.38
CA SER A 171 2.64 20.53 -10.67
C SER A 171 3.11 20.52 -12.14
N PRO A 172 4.31 19.98 -12.44
CA PRO A 172 4.76 19.77 -13.81
C PRO A 172 3.80 18.91 -14.65
N LEU A 173 3.11 17.95 -14.01
CA LEU A 173 2.11 17.11 -14.68
C LEU A 173 0.84 17.89 -15.03
N GLU A 174 0.38 18.81 -14.18
CA GLU A 174 -0.75 19.69 -14.53
C GLU A 174 -0.43 20.51 -15.79
N GLN A 175 0.75 21.15 -15.81
CA GLN A 175 1.20 21.99 -16.92
C GLN A 175 1.27 21.16 -18.21
N THR A 176 1.95 20.01 -18.15
CA THR A 176 2.09 19.11 -19.30
C THR A 176 0.72 18.60 -19.80
N ALA A 177 -0.20 18.28 -18.89
CA ALA A 177 -1.53 17.79 -19.24
C ALA A 177 -2.37 18.85 -19.95
N VAL A 178 -2.32 20.10 -19.48
CA VAL A 178 -3.00 21.23 -20.11
C VAL A 178 -2.38 21.55 -21.47
N GLU A 179 -1.05 21.58 -21.58
CA GLU A 179 -0.33 21.82 -22.84
C GLU A 179 -0.60 20.73 -23.88
N ALA A 180 -0.68 19.47 -23.45
CA ALA A 180 -0.99 18.33 -24.31
C ALA A 180 -2.48 18.23 -24.67
N GLY A 181 -3.36 19.03 -24.04
CA GLY A 181 -4.80 19.01 -24.29
C GLY A 181 -5.47 17.72 -23.83
N TYR A 182 -5.01 17.14 -22.71
CA TYR A 182 -5.60 15.93 -22.15
C TYR A 182 -7.08 16.10 -21.79
N ARG A 183 -7.82 14.98 -21.83
CA ARG A 183 -9.28 14.92 -21.77
C ARG A 183 -9.88 15.68 -20.58
N ALA A 184 -9.23 15.57 -19.43
CA ALA A 184 -9.56 16.31 -18.21
C ALA A 184 -8.36 16.36 -17.26
N VAL A 185 -8.31 17.39 -16.42
CA VAL A 185 -7.33 17.54 -15.34
C VAL A 185 -8.10 17.86 -14.06
N PHE A 186 -7.92 17.01 -13.05
CA PHE A 186 -8.45 17.19 -11.71
C PHE A 186 -7.30 17.54 -10.76
N THR A 187 -7.44 18.63 -10.02
CA THR A 187 -6.48 18.99 -8.97
C THR A 187 -6.98 18.54 -7.61
N ALA A 188 -6.06 17.98 -6.82
CA ALA A 188 -6.32 17.60 -5.42
C ALA A 188 -5.90 18.71 -4.46
N ASP A 189 -6.19 18.53 -3.17
CA ASP A 189 -5.67 19.41 -2.13
C ASP A 189 -4.19 19.06 -1.81
N PRO A 190 -3.24 19.99 -2.04
CA PRO A 190 -1.82 19.72 -1.81
C PRO A 190 -1.48 19.54 -0.33
N THR A 191 -2.38 19.91 0.58
CA THR A 191 -2.23 19.73 2.04
C THR A 191 -2.62 18.35 2.53
N VAL A 192 -2.95 17.42 1.62
CA VAL A 192 -3.26 16.03 1.93
C VAL A 192 -2.05 15.15 1.61
N GLY A 193 -1.65 14.25 2.53
CA GLY A 193 -0.61 13.22 2.30
C GLY A 193 -1.06 12.12 1.32
N GLY A 194 -0.14 11.35 0.71
CA GLY A 194 -0.49 10.34 -0.30
C GLY A 194 -1.44 9.27 0.25
N ARG A 195 -1.02 8.62 1.34
CA ARG A 195 -1.79 7.59 2.05
C ARG A 195 -3.08 8.07 2.74
N TYR A 196 -3.26 9.39 2.87
CA TYR A 196 -4.45 10.05 3.45
C TYR A 196 -5.39 10.64 2.37
N SER A 197 -5.21 10.24 1.10
CA SER A 197 -5.90 10.87 -0.04
C SER A 197 -7.10 10.09 -0.57
N ALA A 198 -7.55 9.05 0.15
CA ALA A 198 -8.63 8.16 -0.28
C ALA A 198 -9.93 8.91 -0.60
N LEU A 199 -10.27 9.94 0.18
CA LEU A 199 -11.48 10.75 0.00
C LEU A 199 -11.24 12.05 -0.77
N THR A 200 -10.16 12.11 -1.55
CA THR A 200 -9.82 13.25 -2.44
C THR A 200 -9.99 12.88 -3.91
N ALA A 201 -9.64 13.78 -4.83
CA ALA A 201 -9.60 13.49 -6.26
C ALA A 201 -8.82 12.20 -6.60
N PHE A 202 -7.78 11.86 -5.82
CA PHE A 202 -6.97 10.65 -6.03
C PHE A 202 -7.77 9.35 -5.88
N GLY A 203 -8.66 9.26 -4.89
CA GLY A 203 -9.55 8.12 -4.71
C GLY A 203 -10.81 8.19 -5.57
N LEU A 204 -11.42 9.38 -5.63
CA LEU A 204 -12.78 9.55 -6.16
C LEU A 204 -12.81 9.59 -7.70
N VAL A 205 -11.82 10.18 -8.36
CA VAL A 205 -11.85 10.30 -9.84
C VAL A 205 -11.72 8.93 -10.51
N PRO A 206 -10.70 8.09 -10.21
CA PRO A 206 -10.60 6.79 -10.87
C PRO A 206 -11.78 5.88 -10.55
N ALA A 207 -12.23 5.86 -9.28
CA ALA A 207 -13.37 5.05 -8.84
C ALA A 207 -14.69 5.51 -9.48
N GLY A 208 -14.97 6.82 -9.51
CA GLY A 208 -16.19 7.36 -10.10
C GLY A 208 -16.24 7.15 -11.62
N LEU A 209 -15.10 7.27 -12.32
CA LEU A 209 -15.01 6.93 -13.74
C LEU A 209 -15.24 5.43 -13.99
N ALA A 210 -14.81 4.55 -13.07
CA ALA A 210 -15.12 3.11 -13.09
C ALA A 210 -16.60 2.80 -12.76
N GLY A 211 -17.39 3.82 -12.43
CA GLY A 211 -18.83 3.71 -12.18
C GLY A 211 -19.21 3.40 -10.73
N VAL A 212 -18.32 3.70 -9.78
CA VAL A 212 -18.64 3.66 -8.34
C VAL A 212 -19.50 4.87 -7.97
N ASP A 213 -20.48 4.66 -7.09
CA ASP A 213 -21.21 5.74 -6.43
C ASP A 213 -20.35 6.37 -5.33
N VAL A 214 -19.51 7.32 -5.73
CA VAL A 214 -18.61 8.05 -4.85
C VAL A 214 -19.33 9.09 -3.97
N GLU A 215 -20.60 9.42 -4.25
CA GLU A 215 -21.40 10.27 -3.38
C GLU A 215 -21.80 9.51 -2.11
N THR A 216 -22.31 8.29 -2.27
CA THR A 216 -22.59 7.40 -1.12
C THR A 216 -21.34 7.15 -0.27
N LEU A 217 -20.16 6.99 -0.89
CA LEU A 217 -18.90 6.86 -0.15
C LEU A 217 -18.60 8.09 0.73
N LEU A 218 -18.83 9.30 0.22
CA LEU A 218 -18.64 10.54 0.98
C LEU A 218 -19.71 10.71 2.06
N ASP A 219 -20.96 10.32 1.80
CA ASP A 219 -22.04 10.33 2.79
C ASP A 219 -21.74 9.38 3.95
N ASP A 220 -21.22 8.18 3.65
CA ASP A 220 -20.76 7.21 4.64
C ASP A 220 -19.65 7.79 5.53
N ALA A 221 -18.67 8.46 4.93
CA ALA A 221 -17.59 9.12 5.66
C ALA A 221 -18.10 10.30 6.51
N GLU A 222 -18.98 11.15 5.96
CA GLU A 222 -19.56 12.29 6.68
C GLU A 222 -20.34 11.85 7.93
N SER A 223 -20.98 10.68 7.88
CA SER A 223 -21.81 10.16 8.97
C SER A 223 -21.06 9.92 10.29
N VAL A 224 -19.73 9.84 10.26
CA VAL A 224 -18.89 9.56 11.43
C VAL A 224 -18.00 10.73 11.85
N LEU A 225 -18.02 11.85 11.13
CA LEU A 225 -17.13 13.00 11.41
C LEU A 225 -17.35 13.60 12.80
N ASP A 226 -18.60 13.83 13.21
CA ASP A 226 -18.90 14.38 14.53
C ASP A 226 -18.32 13.49 15.63
N LEU A 227 -18.54 12.17 15.53
CA LEU A 227 -18.02 11.18 16.48
C LEU A 227 -16.49 11.17 16.53
N LEU A 228 -15.81 11.36 15.39
CA LEU A 228 -14.35 11.34 15.31
C LEU A 228 -13.69 12.65 15.76
N THR A 229 -14.42 13.76 15.76
CA THR A 229 -13.91 15.09 16.14
C THR A 229 -14.22 15.46 17.59
N GLU A 230 -15.12 14.74 18.25
CA GLU A 230 -15.42 14.89 19.67
C GLU A 230 -14.34 14.27 20.56
N ASP A 231 -13.92 15.02 21.59
CA ASP A 231 -13.06 14.53 22.67
C ASP A 231 -13.90 13.69 23.65
N ASP A 232 -14.32 12.52 23.20
CA ASP A 232 -15.12 11.56 23.97
C ASP A 232 -14.39 10.22 24.11
N ALA A 233 -14.64 9.53 25.22
CA ALA A 233 -14.06 8.21 25.47
C ALA A 233 -14.61 7.14 24.50
N ASP A 234 -15.80 7.35 23.95
CA ASP A 234 -16.45 6.49 22.96
C ASP A 234 -16.00 6.79 21.51
N ASN A 235 -15.08 7.75 21.30
CA ASN A 235 -14.53 8.06 19.98
C ASN A 235 -13.73 6.85 19.43
N PRO A 236 -14.18 6.20 18.34
CA PRO A 236 -13.57 4.97 17.83
C PRO A 236 -12.19 5.21 17.21
N GLY A 237 -11.89 6.42 16.74
CA GLY A 237 -10.56 6.78 16.27
C GLY A 237 -9.54 6.85 17.41
N LEU A 238 -9.95 7.42 18.56
CA LEU A 238 -9.12 7.43 19.77
C LEU A 238 -8.91 6.02 20.32
N GLN A 239 -9.99 5.22 20.41
CA GLN A 239 -9.91 3.84 20.91
C GLN A 239 -9.05 2.95 20.00
N LEU A 240 -9.29 2.97 18.69
CA LEU A 240 -8.49 2.18 17.75
C LEU A 240 -7.02 2.61 17.80
N GLY A 241 -6.74 3.92 17.75
CA GLY A 241 -5.37 4.42 17.80
C GLY A 241 -4.63 4.06 19.09
N ALA A 242 -5.32 4.10 20.23
CA ALA A 242 -4.79 3.62 21.51
C ALA A 242 -4.49 2.13 21.49
N ALA A 243 -5.38 1.30 20.93
CA ALA A 243 -5.14 -0.13 20.78
C ALA A 243 -3.95 -0.44 19.86
N LEU A 244 -3.80 0.28 18.74
CA LEU A 244 -2.71 0.08 17.79
C LEU A 244 -1.34 0.53 18.34
N GLY A 245 -1.27 1.72 18.94
CA GLY A 245 0.00 2.34 19.33
C GLY A 245 0.34 2.32 20.82
N GLY A 246 -0.58 1.90 21.70
CA GLY A 246 -0.48 2.08 23.15
C GLY A 246 -0.36 0.80 24.00
N THR A 247 -0.19 -0.36 23.37
CA THR A 247 -0.05 -1.64 24.10
C THR A 247 1.27 -1.69 24.90
N LEU A 248 1.28 -2.42 26.02
CA LEU A 248 2.47 -2.58 26.86
C LEU A 248 2.64 -4.05 27.33
N PRO A 249 3.70 -4.77 26.90
CA PRO A 249 4.65 -4.38 25.86
C PRO A 249 3.94 -4.09 24.52
N LEU A 250 4.59 -3.31 23.64
CA LEU A 250 4.02 -2.97 22.34
C LEU A 250 3.86 -4.24 21.48
N ARG A 251 2.64 -4.49 21.05
CA ARG A 251 2.27 -5.48 20.04
C ARG A 251 2.36 -4.83 18.67
N ASP A 252 3.56 -4.83 18.10
CA ASP A 252 3.88 -4.10 16.88
C ASP A 252 3.52 -4.84 15.59
N LYS A 253 3.13 -6.13 15.63
CA LYS A 253 2.68 -6.86 14.43
C LYS A 253 1.15 -6.92 14.44
N LEU A 254 0.53 -6.15 13.55
CA LEU A 254 -0.92 -6.06 13.45
C LEU A 254 -1.41 -7.11 12.45
N ILE A 255 -2.05 -8.16 12.93
CA ILE A 255 -2.63 -9.20 12.08
C ILE A 255 -3.99 -8.68 11.59
N VAL A 256 -4.03 -8.20 10.35
CA VAL A 256 -5.21 -7.59 9.75
C VAL A 256 -5.96 -8.67 8.97
N SER A 257 -7.18 -8.98 9.38
CA SER A 257 -8.03 -10.00 8.73
C SER A 257 -9.45 -9.48 8.52
N ASP A 258 -10.15 -10.07 7.56
CA ASP A 258 -11.55 -9.76 7.27
C ASP A 258 -12.44 -10.97 7.58
N ALA A 259 -13.35 -10.79 8.55
CA ALA A 259 -14.32 -11.77 9.00
C ALA A 259 -15.73 -11.47 8.44
N GLY A 260 -15.83 -11.08 7.17
CA GLY A 260 -17.09 -10.87 6.47
C GLY A 260 -17.60 -9.43 6.52
N SER A 261 -16.70 -8.44 6.45
CA SER A 261 -17.04 -7.02 6.35
C SER A 261 -17.75 -6.66 5.04
N GLY A 262 -17.49 -7.43 3.97
CA GLY A 262 -17.95 -7.14 2.62
C GLY A 262 -17.11 -6.08 1.90
N ILE A 263 -16.00 -5.64 2.50
CA ILE A 263 -15.07 -4.66 1.93
C ILE A 263 -13.88 -5.42 1.33
N VAL A 264 -13.64 -5.22 0.04
CA VAL A 264 -12.61 -5.96 -0.70
C VAL A 264 -11.30 -5.18 -0.67
N GLY A 265 -10.22 -5.81 -0.18
CA GLY A 265 -8.87 -5.24 -0.19
C GLY A 265 -8.61 -4.17 0.87
N PHE A 266 -9.47 -4.00 1.88
CA PHE A 266 -9.28 -2.97 2.92
C PHE A 266 -7.93 -3.11 3.62
N GLY A 267 -7.51 -4.35 3.92
CA GLY A 267 -6.24 -4.65 4.55
C GLY A 267 -5.04 -4.07 3.80
N ASP A 268 -5.03 -4.13 2.47
CA ASP A 268 -3.93 -3.61 1.64
C ASP A 268 -3.82 -2.09 1.70
N TRP A 269 -4.96 -1.40 1.75
CA TRP A 269 -4.97 0.06 1.94
C TRP A 269 -4.54 0.44 3.36
N ALA A 270 -5.08 -0.25 4.38
CA ALA A 270 -4.73 -0.01 5.78
C ALA A 270 -3.25 -0.31 6.05
N GLU A 271 -2.68 -1.33 5.38
CA GLU A 271 -1.27 -1.66 5.42
C GLU A 271 -0.42 -0.45 5.02
N GLN A 272 -0.69 0.17 3.88
CA GLN A 272 0.02 1.40 3.48
C GLN A 272 -0.12 2.48 4.54
N LEU A 273 -1.36 2.79 4.93
CA LEU A 273 -1.65 3.88 5.83
C LEU A 273 -0.85 3.74 7.14
N ILE A 274 -0.86 2.55 7.73
CA ILE A 274 -0.22 2.29 9.02
C ILE A 274 1.29 2.16 8.86
N ALA A 275 1.77 1.34 7.92
CA ALA A 275 3.19 1.05 7.77
C ALA A 275 3.99 2.31 7.41
N GLU A 276 3.51 3.09 6.44
CA GLU A 276 4.20 4.29 5.96
C GLU A 276 4.11 5.45 6.98
N SER A 277 3.02 5.51 7.76
CA SER A 277 2.89 6.51 8.82
C SER A 277 3.71 6.18 10.06
N THR A 278 3.88 4.90 10.39
CA THR A 278 4.48 4.50 11.68
C THR A 278 5.91 4.01 11.59
N GLY A 279 6.33 3.44 10.46
CA GLY A 279 7.61 2.77 10.29
C GLY A 279 8.80 3.73 10.09
N LYS A 280 9.26 4.35 11.17
CA LYS A 280 10.30 5.39 11.14
C LYS A 280 10.99 5.49 12.51
N GLN A 281 12.23 5.99 12.51
CA GLN A 281 13.03 6.20 13.73
C GLN A 281 13.26 4.92 14.57
N GLY A 282 13.31 3.74 13.95
CA GLY A 282 13.51 2.47 14.64
C GLY A 282 12.28 1.98 15.42
N VAL A 283 11.12 2.56 15.18
CA VAL A 283 9.80 2.13 15.67
C VAL A 283 8.83 1.98 14.50
N GLY A 284 7.74 1.26 14.70
CA GLY A 284 6.72 1.10 13.68
C GLY A 284 5.80 -0.06 13.96
N LEU A 285 4.61 0.02 13.41
CA LEU A 285 3.66 -1.08 13.37
C LEU A 285 3.83 -1.79 12.04
N VAL A 286 3.84 -3.11 12.06
CA VAL A 286 3.95 -4.02 10.92
C VAL A 286 2.57 -4.61 10.66
N PRO A 287 1.77 -4.05 9.74
CA PRO A 287 0.52 -4.67 9.34
C PRO A 287 0.84 -5.92 8.53
N VAL A 288 0.14 -7.00 8.83
CA VAL A 288 0.25 -8.30 8.17
C VAL A 288 -1.16 -8.67 7.73
N VAL A 289 -1.45 -8.42 6.46
CA VAL A 289 -2.75 -8.71 5.86
C VAL A 289 -2.85 -10.22 5.61
N VAL A 290 -3.88 -10.85 6.16
CA VAL A 290 -4.07 -12.30 6.10
C VAL A 290 -5.53 -12.68 5.86
N ASP A 291 -5.71 -13.81 5.18
CA ASP A 291 -7.02 -14.47 5.09
C ASP A 291 -7.48 -14.97 6.46
N ASP A 292 -8.80 -15.11 6.62
CA ASP A 292 -9.37 -15.80 7.77
C ASP A 292 -8.83 -17.24 7.88
N GLY A 293 -8.47 -17.64 9.10
CA GLY A 293 -7.86 -18.95 9.38
C GLY A 293 -6.36 -19.06 9.04
N ALA A 294 -5.70 -17.98 8.62
CA ALA A 294 -4.24 -17.98 8.48
C ALA A 294 -3.51 -18.30 9.80
N PRO A 295 -2.28 -18.87 9.76
CA PRO A 295 -1.56 -19.26 10.97
C PRO A 295 -1.49 -18.16 12.05
N GLU A 296 -1.27 -16.91 11.62
CA GLU A 296 -1.14 -15.76 12.52
C GLU A 296 -2.42 -15.40 13.28
N THR A 297 -3.60 -15.72 12.74
CA THR A 297 -4.90 -15.43 13.37
C THR A 297 -5.13 -16.20 14.68
N SER A 298 -4.45 -17.34 14.83
CA SER A 298 -4.53 -18.20 16.01
C SER A 298 -3.36 -18.01 16.99
N SER A 299 -2.39 -17.16 16.63
CA SER A 299 -1.18 -16.95 17.43
C SER A 299 -1.45 -16.02 18.61
N ASP A 300 -0.90 -16.38 19.77
CA ASP A 300 -0.94 -15.60 21.02
C ASP A 300 0.41 -14.93 21.34
N ALA A 301 1.32 -14.89 20.37
CA ALA A 301 2.65 -14.30 20.54
C ALA A 301 2.55 -12.87 21.12
N ALA A 302 3.48 -12.55 22.01
CA ALA A 302 3.41 -11.37 22.87
C ALA A 302 3.48 -10.04 22.09
N ASP A 303 3.94 -10.07 20.84
CA ASP A 303 4.12 -8.92 19.97
C ASP A 303 3.07 -8.82 18.84
N LEU A 304 2.06 -9.69 18.82
CA LEU A 304 0.99 -9.70 17.82
C LEU A 304 -0.30 -9.06 18.36
N LEU A 305 -0.98 -8.26 17.54
CA LEU A 305 -2.30 -7.71 17.82
C LEU A 305 -3.26 -8.10 16.71
N GLN A 306 -4.39 -8.72 17.04
CA GLN A 306 -5.42 -9.04 16.03
C GLN A 306 -6.24 -7.78 15.72
N VAL A 307 -6.41 -7.44 14.44
CA VAL A 307 -7.22 -6.35 13.94
C VAL A 307 -8.20 -6.92 12.92
N VAL A 308 -9.45 -7.13 13.34
CA VAL A 308 -10.45 -7.86 12.55
C VAL A 308 -11.50 -6.90 12.02
N LEU A 309 -11.69 -6.88 10.71
CA LEU A 309 -12.80 -6.21 10.05
C LEU A 309 -14.02 -7.14 10.02
N SER A 310 -15.21 -6.61 10.31
CA SER A 310 -16.44 -7.41 10.30
C SER A 310 -17.65 -6.60 9.85
N GLY A 311 -18.68 -7.30 9.37
CA GLY A 311 -19.94 -6.67 8.95
C GLY A 311 -20.77 -6.17 10.14
N ASP A 312 -20.62 -6.84 11.29
CA ASP A 312 -21.15 -6.45 12.58
C ASP A 312 -20.19 -6.89 13.72
N LEU A 313 -20.44 -6.42 14.94
CA LEU A 313 -19.64 -6.83 16.10
C LEU A 313 -20.06 -8.19 16.67
N ASP A 314 -21.20 -8.74 16.21
CA ASP A 314 -21.81 -9.91 16.81
C ASP A 314 -21.27 -11.19 16.16
N GLY A 315 -20.80 -12.15 16.97
CA GLY A 315 -20.41 -13.46 16.46
C GLY A 315 -19.01 -13.57 15.87
N VAL A 316 -18.21 -12.49 15.89
CA VAL A 316 -16.75 -12.58 15.71
C VAL A 316 -16.12 -13.11 16.99
N ALA A 317 -15.35 -14.19 16.89
CA ALA A 317 -14.64 -14.72 18.03
C ALA A 317 -13.60 -13.71 18.51
N ALA A 318 -13.73 -13.26 19.76
CA ALA A 318 -12.78 -12.34 20.35
C ALA A 318 -11.40 -13.01 20.48
N SER A 319 -10.39 -12.39 19.86
CA SER A 319 -8.98 -12.65 20.17
C SER A 319 -8.72 -12.42 21.67
N ALA A 320 -7.69 -13.07 22.22
CA ALA A 320 -7.21 -12.72 23.56
C ALA A 320 -6.69 -11.27 23.62
N HIS A 321 -6.13 -10.78 22.51
CA HIS A 321 -5.54 -9.47 22.35
C HIS A 321 -5.86 -8.92 20.96
N GLY A 322 -6.89 -8.10 20.86
CA GLY A 322 -7.25 -7.53 19.57
C GLY A 322 -8.42 -6.59 19.60
N VAL A 323 -8.70 -6.07 18.42
CA VAL A 323 -9.82 -5.19 18.11
C VAL A 323 -10.66 -5.79 16.99
N VAL A 324 -11.98 -5.68 17.11
CA VAL A 324 -12.93 -5.92 16.02
C VAL A 324 -13.56 -4.60 15.66
N VAL A 325 -13.54 -4.26 14.38
CA VAL A 325 -14.08 -2.99 13.86
C VAL A 325 -15.10 -3.31 12.76
N SER A 326 -16.25 -2.67 12.81
CA SER A 326 -17.31 -2.76 11.79
C SER A 326 -17.72 -1.38 11.32
N GLY A 327 -18.07 -1.24 10.05
CA GLY A 327 -18.53 0.04 9.48
C GLY A 327 -18.66 -0.02 7.97
N SER A 328 -19.16 1.05 7.35
CA SER A 328 -19.07 1.23 5.90
C SER A 328 -17.65 1.60 5.49
N LEU A 329 -17.31 1.44 4.20
CA LEU A 329 -15.97 1.76 3.69
C LEU A 329 -15.60 3.21 3.97
N GLY A 330 -16.47 4.18 3.67
CA GLY A 330 -16.22 5.61 3.91
C GLY A 330 -15.93 5.92 5.37
N ALA A 331 -16.69 5.30 6.29
CA ALA A 331 -16.48 5.45 7.72
C ALA A 331 -15.14 4.85 8.19
N LEU A 332 -14.82 3.63 7.74
CA LEU A 332 -13.59 2.95 8.15
C LEU A 332 -12.33 3.62 7.62
N LEU A 333 -12.37 4.22 6.42
CA LEU A 333 -11.27 5.04 5.91
C LEU A 333 -10.90 6.15 6.92
N LEU A 334 -11.89 6.94 7.36
CA LEU A 334 -11.65 8.02 8.32
C LEU A 334 -11.24 7.50 9.72
N VAL A 335 -11.88 6.44 10.21
CA VAL A 335 -11.55 5.85 11.52
C VAL A 335 -10.09 5.41 11.55
N PHE A 336 -9.60 4.74 10.50
CA PHE A 336 -8.21 4.30 10.42
C PHE A 336 -7.23 5.47 10.20
N GLU A 337 -7.61 6.52 9.47
CA GLU A 337 -6.79 7.73 9.32
C GLU A 337 -6.58 8.43 10.68
N VAL A 338 -7.65 8.62 11.46
CA VAL A 338 -7.59 9.16 12.83
C VAL A 338 -6.82 8.23 13.76
N ALA A 339 -7.09 6.93 13.73
CA ALA A 339 -6.40 5.95 14.57
C ALA A 339 -4.89 5.93 14.32
N THR A 340 -4.47 6.03 13.05
CA THR A 340 -3.06 6.08 12.67
C THR A 340 -2.39 7.36 13.17
N ALA A 341 -3.10 8.50 13.12
CA ALA A 341 -2.63 9.76 13.67
C ALA A 341 -2.45 9.71 15.21
N VAL A 342 -3.38 9.07 15.92
CA VAL A 342 -3.29 8.80 17.36
C VAL A 342 -2.15 7.83 17.68
N ALA A 343 -2.00 6.75 16.92
CA ALA A 343 -0.91 5.79 17.10
C ALA A 343 0.45 6.47 16.92
N GLY A 344 0.61 7.33 15.92
CA GLY A 344 1.82 8.14 15.73
C GLY A 344 2.15 9.01 16.95
N ARG A 345 1.13 9.63 17.58
CA ARG A 345 1.29 10.40 18.83
C ARG A 345 1.81 9.51 19.97
N LEU A 346 1.22 8.32 20.16
CA LEU A 346 1.60 7.41 21.24
C LEU A 346 2.98 6.78 21.04
N LEU A 347 3.37 6.55 19.78
CA LEU A 347 4.70 6.05 19.40
C LEU A 347 5.78 7.15 19.40
N GLY A 348 5.39 8.43 19.54
CA GLY A 348 6.33 9.56 19.60
C GLY A 348 6.94 9.93 18.25
N ILE A 349 6.20 9.73 17.15
CA ILE A 349 6.64 9.96 15.78
C ILE A 349 5.70 10.91 15.03
N ASN A 350 6.19 11.47 13.92
CA ASN A 350 5.37 12.19 12.95
C ASN A 350 4.66 11.20 12.03
N PRO A 351 3.32 11.12 11.98
CA PRO A 351 2.64 10.17 11.09
C PRO A 351 2.61 10.61 9.62
N PHE A 352 3.03 11.85 9.27
CA PHE A 352 2.79 12.42 7.94
C PHE A 352 4.04 12.53 7.03
N ASP A 353 5.24 12.40 7.56
CA ASP A 353 6.47 12.34 6.75
C ASP A 353 6.78 10.92 6.23
N GLN A 354 7.82 10.82 5.39
CA GLN A 354 8.32 9.57 4.79
C GLN A 354 9.81 9.70 4.39
N PRO A 355 10.73 9.78 5.36
CA PRO A 355 12.13 10.07 5.06
C PRO A 355 12.87 8.94 4.32
N ASP A 356 12.45 7.68 4.48
CA ASP A 356 13.22 6.50 4.05
C ASP A 356 12.83 5.99 2.65
N VAL A 357 11.77 6.54 2.03
CA VAL A 357 11.37 6.15 0.67
C VAL A 357 12.29 6.73 -0.41
N GLU A 358 12.94 7.86 -0.14
CA GLU A 358 13.75 8.56 -1.15
C GLU A 358 15.10 7.87 -1.39
N ALA A 359 15.65 7.16 -0.41
CA ALA A 359 16.90 6.41 -0.55
C ALA A 359 16.79 5.31 -1.63
N ALA A 360 15.71 4.52 -1.61
CA ALA A 360 15.47 3.50 -2.63
C ALA A 360 15.30 4.10 -4.03
N LYS A 361 14.58 5.23 -4.14
CA LYS A 361 14.42 5.95 -5.41
C LYS A 361 15.75 6.46 -5.93
N ALA A 362 16.62 6.98 -5.06
CA ALA A 362 17.95 7.44 -5.44
C ALA A 362 18.83 6.27 -5.93
N ALA A 363 18.87 5.17 -5.19
CA ALA A 363 19.63 3.97 -5.55
C ALA A 363 19.15 3.38 -6.89
N ALA A 364 17.84 3.27 -7.10
CA ALA A 364 17.29 2.81 -8.37
C ALA A 364 17.63 3.72 -9.55
N ARG A 365 17.62 5.05 -9.36
CA ARG A 365 18.02 6.02 -10.39
C ARG A 365 19.50 5.90 -10.75
N GLU A 366 20.37 5.74 -9.76
CA GLU A 366 21.81 5.55 -9.99
C GLU A 366 22.08 4.29 -10.83
N LEU A 367 21.36 3.19 -10.54
CA LEU A 367 21.45 1.95 -11.31
C LEU A 367 20.89 2.12 -12.74
N LEU A 368 19.80 2.87 -12.91
CA LEU A 368 19.24 3.18 -14.23
C LEU A 368 20.15 4.04 -15.10
N ASP A 369 20.95 4.91 -14.49
CA ASP A 369 21.91 5.76 -15.21
C ASP A 369 23.23 5.00 -15.54
N SER A 370 23.48 3.87 -14.86
CA SER A 370 24.63 3.00 -15.11
C SER A 370 24.46 2.18 -16.41
N PRO A 371 25.45 2.17 -17.33
CA PRO A 371 25.37 1.40 -18.57
C PRO A 371 25.34 -0.13 -18.37
N VAL A 372 25.59 -0.60 -17.15
CA VAL A 372 25.49 -2.01 -16.75
C VAL A 372 24.64 -2.08 -15.49
N VAL A 373 23.41 -2.57 -15.61
CA VAL A 373 22.67 -3.13 -14.47
C VAL A 373 23.10 -4.59 -14.41
N ALA A 374 24.21 -4.87 -13.72
CA ALA A 374 24.55 -6.26 -13.43
C ALA A 374 23.63 -6.71 -12.31
N GLU A 375 22.61 -7.49 -12.62
CA GLU A 375 21.95 -8.28 -11.59
C GLU A 375 23.01 -9.21 -10.98
N GLU A 376 23.30 -9.07 -9.68
CA GLU A 376 24.10 -10.06 -8.97
C GLU A 376 23.31 -11.38 -8.92
N ARG A 377 23.58 -12.24 -9.90
CA ARG A 377 23.13 -13.63 -9.92
C ARG A 377 24.13 -14.46 -9.12
N GLY A 378 23.67 -15.04 -8.02
CA GLY A 378 24.49 -15.97 -7.24
C GLY A 378 24.41 -17.39 -7.80
N ASP A 379 24.63 -18.38 -6.95
CA ASP A 379 24.66 -19.79 -7.36
C ASP A 379 23.28 -20.28 -7.77
N GLU A 380 23.23 -21.16 -8.77
CA GLU A 380 21.98 -21.74 -9.25
C GLU A 380 21.59 -22.98 -8.43
N VAL A 381 20.39 -22.96 -7.88
CA VAL A 381 19.78 -24.07 -7.14
C VAL A 381 18.44 -24.40 -7.81
N GLU A 382 18.35 -25.59 -8.41
CA GLU A 382 17.14 -26.09 -9.08
C GLU A 382 16.52 -25.11 -10.12
N GLY A 383 17.38 -24.39 -10.88
CA GLY A 383 16.96 -23.45 -11.93
C GLY A 383 16.69 -22.02 -11.44
N ILE A 384 16.90 -21.74 -10.15
CA ILE A 384 16.74 -20.43 -9.53
C ILE A 384 18.11 -19.92 -9.08
N ALA A 385 18.47 -18.69 -9.47
CA ALA A 385 19.69 -18.07 -9.00
C ALA A 385 19.47 -17.49 -7.59
N VAL A 386 20.36 -17.83 -6.67
CA VAL A 386 20.23 -17.52 -5.24
C VAL A 386 21.37 -16.61 -4.79
N SER A 387 21.04 -15.47 -4.19
CA SER A 387 22.04 -14.54 -3.63
C SER A 387 21.65 -14.01 -2.24
N GLY A 388 22.63 -13.50 -1.50
CA GLY A 388 22.42 -12.90 -0.18
C GLY A 388 22.31 -13.86 1.01
N LEU A 389 22.37 -15.19 0.77
CA LEU A 389 22.52 -16.18 1.83
C LEU A 389 23.92 -16.10 2.50
N PRO A 390 24.02 -16.33 3.82
CA PRO A 390 25.31 -16.47 4.49
C PRO A 390 26.16 -17.59 3.88
N ALA A 391 27.48 -17.40 3.84
CA ALA A 391 28.40 -18.33 3.18
C ALA A 391 28.43 -19.75 3.80
N ASP A 392 28.01 -19.89 5.06
CA ASP A 392 27.90 -21.16 5.80
C ASP A 392 26.48 -21.74 5.82
N ALA A 393 25.52 -21.08 5.17
CA ALA A 393 24.15 -21.57 5.05
C ALA A 393 24.04 -22.78 4.10
N ASP A 394 23.03 -23.62 4.31
CA ASP A 394 22.75 -24.75 3.44
C ASP A 394 21.96 -24.28 2.22
N ALA A 395 22.49 -24.59 1.04
CA ALA A 395 21.87 -24.28 -0.25
C ALA A 395 21.84 -25.52 -1.16
N GLY A 396 21.79 -26.72 -0.56
CA GLY A 396 21.74 -27.99 -1.30
C GLY A 396 20.45 -28.22 -2.10
N SER A 397 19.35 -27.56 -1.71
CA SER A 397 18.05 -27.57 -2.38
C SER A 397 17.31 -26.25 -2.11
N LEU A 398 16.23 -25.97 -2.85
CA LEU A 398 15.40 -24.79 -2.57
C LEU A 398 14.76 -24.84 -1.18
N THR A 399 14.40 -26.03 -0.69
CA THR A 399 13.88 -26.17 0.68
C THR A 399 14.96 -25.82 1.71
N ASP A 400 16.22 -26.17 1.46
CA ASP A 400 17.33 -25.81 2.35
C ASP A 400 17.59 -24.29 2.32
N VAL A 401 17.52 -23.67 1.14
CA VAL A 401 17.59 -22.20 0.98
C VAL A 401 16.49 -21.50 1.78
N LEU A 402 15.23 -21.94 1.66
CA LEU A 402 14.12 -21.38 2.41
C LEU A 402 14.31 -21.58 3.92
N ARG A 403 14.70 -22.78 4.35
CA ARG A 403 14.96 -23.08 5.77
C ARG A 403 16.10 -22.22 6.33
N SER A 404 17.18 -22.05 5.58
CA SER A 404 18.31 -21.18 5.95
C SER A 404 17.89 -19.71 6.01
N THR A 405 16.99 -19.27 5.13
CA THR A 405 16.41 -17.92 5.19
C THR A 405 15.58 -17.73 6.46
N LEU A 406 14.70 -18.67 6.78
CA LEU A 406 13.88 -18.63 8.00
C LEU A 406 14.74 -18.66 9.27
N ALA A 407 15.89 -19.34 9.26
CA ALA A 407 16.82 -19.39 10.38
C ALA A 407 17.49 -18.04 10.71
N LEU A 408 17.38 -17.04 9.82
CA LEU A 408 17.85 -15.67 10.06
C LEU A 408 16.89 -14.84 10.91
N LEU A 409 15.65 -15.31 11.11
CA LEU A 409 14.62 -14.55 11.82
C LEU A 409 14.96 -14.37 13.30
N PRO A 410 14.95 -13.13 13.81
CA PRO A 410 14.94 -12.88 15.25
C PRO A 410 13.65 -13.42 15.92
N GLU A 411 13.69 -13.65 17.22
CA GLU A 411 12.54 -14.13 18.01
C GLU A 411 11.33 -13.18 17.93
N ASP A 412 11.60 -11.88 17.91
CA ASP A 412 10.62 -10.80 17.75
C ASP A 412 10.54 -10.30 16.29
N GLY A 413 11.12 -11.02 15.34
CA GLY A 413 11.23 -10.62 13.95
C GLY A 413 10.01 -10.99 13.09
N TYR A 414 10.06 -10.63 11.82
CA TYR A 414 9.08 -11.02 10.81
C TYR A 414 9.78 -11.24 9.46
N LEU A 415 9.17 -12.05 8.60
CA LEU A 415 9.64 -12.21 7.22
C LEU A 415 8.86 -11.26 6.32
N THR A 416 9.52 -10.65 5.33
CA THR A 416 8.84 -9.95 4.24
C THR A 416 9.19 -10.59 2.91
N VAL A 417 8.18 -11.05 2.18
CA VAL A 417 8.31 -11.53 0.80
C VAL A 417 8.06 -10.36 -0.13
N GLN A 418 9.06 -10.03 -0.95
CA GLN A 418 9.02 -8.89 -1.87
C GLN A 418 9.10 -9.40 -3.31
N ALA A 419 7.98 -9.44 -4.02
CA ALA A 419 7.89 -10.03 -5.34
C ALA A 419 7.84 -8.96 -6.45
N TYR A 420 8.96 -8.77 -7.15
CA TYR A 420 9.06 -7.87 -8.32
C TYR A 420 8.66 -8.62 -9.60
N MET A 421 7.38 -8.94 -9.71
CA MET A 421 6.81 -9.83 -10.74
C MET A 421 5.38 -9.39 -11.09
N ASP A 422 4.68 -10.12 -11.98
CA ASP A 422 3.32 -9.79 -12.40
C ASP A 422 2.31 -10.25 -11.35
N ARG A 423 1.69 -9.31 -10.63
CA ARG A 423 0.76 -9.63 -9.53
C ARG A 423 -0.51 -10.36 -9.97
N HIS A 424 -0.86 -10.30 -11.25
CA HIS A 424 -2.07 -10.93 -11.78
C HIS A 424 -1.77 -12.30 -12.36
N ALA A 425 -0.71 -12.42 -13.15
CA ALA A 425 -0.33 -13.69 -13.77
C ALA A 425 0.36 -14.64 -12.77
N ASP A 426 1.09 -14.09 -11.79
CA ASP A 426 1.89 -14.83 -10.82
C ASP A 426 1.26 -14.85 -9.41
N ALA A 427 -0.04 -14.52 -9.30
CA ALA A 427 -0.78 -14.40 -8.03
C ALA A 427 -0.65 -15.62 -7.09
N ASP A 428 -0.43 -16.81 -7.66
CA ASP A 428 -0.17 -18.05 -6.92
C ASP A 428 1.04 -17.96 -5.97
N LEU A 429 1.96 -17.00 -6.16
CA LEU A 429 3.06 -16.73 -5.24
C LEU A 429 2.60 -16.26 -3.85
N GLU A 430 1.43 -15.65 -3.73
CA GLU A 430 0.88 -15.24 -2.42
C GLU A 430 0.66 -16.45 -1.50
N ALA A 431 0.45 -17.64 -2.08
CA ALA A 431 0.34 -18.90 -1.32
C ALA A 431 1.62 -19.28 -0.56
N LEU A 432 2.78 -18.68 -0.87
CA LEU A 432 4.00 -18.86 -0.08
C LEU A 432 3.85 -18.30 1.34
N ARG A 433 3.13 -17.18 1.50
CA ARG A 433 3.02 -16.46 2.77
C ARG A 433 2.51 -17.34 3.92
N PRO A 434 1.33 -17.99 3.84
CA PRO A 434 0.84 -18.82 4.95
C PRO A 434 1.77 -20.01 5.25
N VAL A 435 2.40 -20.61 4.24
CA VAL A 435 3.31 -21.74 4.43
C VAL A 435 4.58 -21.31 5.16
N LEU A 436 5.17 -20.19 4.77
CA LEU A 436 6.34 -19.60 5.43
C LEU A 436 6.02 -19.12 6.85
N ALA A 437 4.83 -18.58 7.08
CA ALA A 437 4.37 -18.17 8.41
C ALA A 437 4.22 -19.38 9.34
N GLN A 438 3.62 -20.47 8.84
CA GLN A 438 3.50 -21.72 9.57
C GLN A 438 4.87 -22.32 9.90
N ALA A 439 5.77 -22.38 8.92
CA ALA A 439 7.10 -22.98 9.09
C ALA A 439 8.00 -22.17 10.05
N SER A 440 7.91 -20.84 10.00
CA SER A 440 8.72 -19.95 10.85
C SER A 440 8.12 -19.73 12.24
N GLY A 441 6.81 -19.90 12.40
CA GLY A 441 6.08 -19.50 13.61
C GLY A 441 6.07 -17.97 13.83
N ARG A 442 6.45 -17.19 12.81
CA ARG A 442 6.53 -15.73 12.84
C ARG A 442 5.68 -15.13 11.72
N PRO A 443 5.18 -13.89 11.89
CA PRO A 443 4.37 -13.25 10.85
C PRO A 443 5.14 -13.06 9.54
N VAL A 444 4.43 -13.20 8.42
CA VAL A 444 4.99 -13.00 7.08
C VAL A 444 4.16 -11.99 6.30
N THR A 445 4.79 -10.88 5.89
CA THR A 445 4.19 -9.92 4.96
C THR A 445 4.48 -10.35 3.52
N PHE A 446 3.60 -10.00 2.58
CA PHE A 446 3.81 -10.23 1.16
C PHE A 446 3.52 -8.94 0.39
N GLY A 447 4.48 -8.45 -0.39
CA GLY A 447 4.36 -7.22 -1.15
C GLY A 447 4.78 -7.39 -2.60
N TRP A 448 3.89 -6.99 -3.51
CA TRP A 448 4.21 -6.88 -4.94
C TRP A 448 5.05 -5.63 -5.20
N GLY A 449 6.15 -5.78 -5.91
CA GLY A 449 7.07 -4.71 -6.28
C GLY A 449 6.77 -4.20 -7.70
N PRO A 450 6.99 -2.92 -7.98
CA PRO A 450 7.46 -1.85 -7.07
C PRO A 450 6.37 -1.21 -6.19
N ARG A 451 5.08 -1.59 -6.26
CA ARG A 451 4.02 -0.90 -5.48
C ARG A 451 4.33 -0.80 -3.99
N PHE A 452 4.88 -1.85 -3.38
CA PHE A 452 5.21 -1.83 -1.95
C PHE A 452 6.26 -0.77 -1.58
N LEU A 453 7.11 -0.34 -2.53
CA LEU A 453 8.08 0.75 -2.29
C LEU A 453 7.40 2.08 -1.97
N HIS A 454 6.14 2.23 -2.38
CA HIS A 454 5.28 3.38 -2.13
C HIS A 454 4.22 3.08 -1.04
N SER A 455 4.38 1.99 -0.29
CA SER A 455 3.60 1.66 0.91
C SER A 455 4.51 1.20 2.05
N THR A 456 4.72 -0.10 2.22
CA THR A 456 5.50 -0.71 3.31
C THR A 456 7.01 -0.49 3.19
N GLY A 457 7.50 -0.01 2.05
CA GLY A 457 8.91 0.28 1.81
C GLY A 457 9.52 1.26 2.83
N GLN A 458 8.74 2.20 3.34
CA GLN A 458 9.12 3.08 4.45
C GLN A 458 9.34 2.29 5.74
N LEU A 459 8.42 1.39 6.09
CA LEU A 459 8.50 0.55 7.29
C LEU A 459 9.70 -0.39 7.28
N HIS A 460 9.94 -1.08 6.16
CA HIS A 460 11.05 -2.02 6.08
C HIS A 460 12.43 -1.36 6.26
N LYS A 461 12.54 -0.05 6.07
CA LYS A 461 13.80 0.70 6.18
C LYS A 461 13.89 1.53 7.46
N GLY A 462 12.85 2.30 7.73
CA GLY A 462 12.79 3.23 8.86
C GLY A 462 12.30 2.60 10.16
N GLY A 463 11.62 1.45 10.08
CA GLY A 463 11.07 0.73 11.23
C GLY A 463 12.12 0.01 12.07
N ARG A 464 11.66 -0.87 12.95
CA ARG A 464 12.55 -1.74 13.73
C ARG A 464 13.37 -2.63 12.79
N PRO A 465 14.69 -2.79 13.01
CA PRO A 465 15.53 -3.60 12.15
C PRO A 465 15.45 -5.09 12.53
N ASN A 466 14.25 -5.67 12.46
CA ASN A 466 13.97 -7.06 12.83
C ASN A 466 13.28 -7.85 11.70
N ALA A 467 13.39 -7.36 10.46
CA ALA A 467 12.91 -8.05 9.28
C ALA A 467 13.98 -8.98 8.70
N VAL A 468 13.54 -10.11 8.14
CA VAL A 468 14.31 -10.85 7.12
C VAL A 468 13.59 -10.66 5.80
N VAL A 469 14.34 -10.38 4.73
CA VAL A 469 13.78 -10.06 3.42
C VAL A 469 14.01 -11.24 2.47
N LEU A 470 12.93 -11.79 1.94
CA LEU A 470 12.95 -12.74 0.83
C LEU A 470 12.49 -12.02 -0.44
N GLN A 471 13.42 -11.67 -1.31
CA GLN A 471 13.12 -10.97 -2.55
C GLN A 471 12.99 -11.95 -3.71
N LEU A 472 11.88 -11.88 -4.45
CA LEU A 472 11.62 -12.68 -5.64
C LEU A 472 11.68 -11.79 -6.88
N THR A 473 12.47 -12.20 -7.88
CA THR A 473 12.55 -11.52 -9.18
C THR A 473 12.49 -12.55 -10.29
N ALA A 474 12.15 -12.14 -11.52
CA ALA A 474 12.13 -13.04 -12.66
C ALA A 474 12.51 -12.32 -13.95
N ASP A 475 13.05 -13.07 -14.91
CA ASP A 475 13.18 -12.58 -16.28
C ASP A 475 11.76 -12.39 -16.89
N PRO A 476 11.48 -11.27 -17.58
CA PRO A 476 10.21 -11.08 -18.28
C PRO A 476 10.15 -11.94 -19.55
N ALA A 477 8.95 -12.32 -20.00
CA ALA A 477 8.77 -13.06 -21.25
C ALA A 477 9.29 -12.28 -22.46
N ALA A 478 9.06 -10.97 -22.45
CA ALA A 478 9.71 -10.01 -23.33
C ALA A 478 9.85 -8.67 -22.62
N ASP A 479 10.91 -7.93 -22.92
CA ASP A 479 11.04 -6.58 -22.38
C ASP A 479 10.05 -5.59 -23.05
N LEU A 480 9.86 -4.42 -22.45
CA LEU A 480 8.98 -3.37 -22.95
C LEU A 480 9.67 -2.01 -22.91
N GLU A 481 9.81 -1.38 -24.08
CA GLU A 481 10.40 -0.05 -24.22
C GLU A 481 9.52 1.02 -23.57
N VAL A 482 10.16 2.05 -22.99
CA VAL A 482 9.46 3.22 -22.47
C VAL A 482 9.69 4.40 -23.41
N PRO A 483 8.65 4.93 -24.08
CA PRO A 483 8.82 5.98 -25.09
C PRO A 483 9.54 7.22 -24.57
N GLU A 484 10.56 7.66 -25.31
CA GLU A 484 11.42 8.81 -25.00
C GLU A 484 12.22 8.69 -23.70
N ARG A 485 12.41 7.47 -23.17
CA ARG A 485 13.28 7.19 -22.03
C ARG A 485 14.45 6.30 -22.46
N PRO A 486 15.63 6.40 -21.81
CA PRO A 486 16.81 5.62 -22.16
C PRO A 486 16.83 4.22 -21.50
N PHE A 487 15.67 3.68 -21.13
CA PHE A 487 15.53 2.40 -20.44
C PHE A 487 14.22 1.72 -20.81
N THR A 488 14.20 0.41 -20.61
CA THR A 488 13.01 -0.46 -20.70
C THR A 488 12.39 -0.67 -19.32
N LEU A 489 11.19 -1.22 -19.27
CA LEU A 489 10.54 -1.64 -18.03
C LEU A 489 11.29 -2.77 -17.33
N GLY A 490 11.83 -3.74 -18.06
CA GLY A 490 12.65 -4.82 -17.49
C GLY A 490 13.89 -4.28 -16.78
N ARG A 491 14.55 -3.28 -17.37
CA ARG A 491 15.68 -2.59 -16.72
C ARG A 491 15.24 -1.77 -15.51
N LEU A 492 14.06 -1.15 -15.56
CA LEU A 492 13.49 -0.38 -14.46
C LEU A 492 13.16 -1.25 -13.25
N ILE A 493 12.44 -2.36 -13.44
CA ILE A 493 12.07 -3.25 -12.32
C ILE A 493 13.30 -3.92 -11.70
N ALA A 494 14.29 -4.34 -12.50
CA ALA A 494 15.55 -4.89 -11.99
C ALA A 494 16.37 -3.86 -11.18
N ALA A 495 16.41 -2.61 -11.63
CA ALA A 495 17.04 -1.50 -10.91
C ALA A 495 16.30 -1.18 -9.59
N GLN A 496 14.97 -1.23 -9.59
CA GLN A 496 14.16 -1.03 -8.38
C GLN A 496 14.42 -2.14 -7.36
N ALA A 497 14.43 -3.42 -7.78
CA ALA A 497 14.70 -4.55 -6.90
C ALA A 497 16.12 -4.48 -6.30
N SER A 498 17.11 -4.15 -7.11
CA SER A 498 18.52 -4.05 -6.68
C SER A 498 18.81 -2.82 -5.84
N GLY A 499 18.22 -1.66 -6.17
CA GLY A 499 18.31 -0.47 -5.34
C GLY A 499 17.67 -0.67 -3.96
N ASP A 500 16.51 -1.33 -3.91
CA ASP A 500 15.85 -1.64 -2.64
C ASP A 500 16.66 -2.62 -1.78
N ALA A 501 17.13 -3.72 -2.37
CA ALA A 501 17.96 -4.71 -1.69
C ALA A 501 19.23 -4.09 -1.10
N ALA A 502 19.90 -3.19 -1.84
CA ALA A 502 21.09 -2.49 -1.37
C ALA A 502 20.78 -1.60 -0.15
N VAL A 503 19.70 -0.82 -0.21
CA VAL A 503 19.29 0.05 0.90
C VAL A 503 18.90 -0.77 2.14
N LEU A 504 18.19 -1.89 1.97
CA LEU A 504 17.83 -2.78 3.08
C LEU A 504 19.09 -3.40 3.73
N ALA A 505 20.06 -3.82 2.92
CA ALA A 505 21.34 -4.35 3.40
C ALA A 505 22.18 -3.28 4.13
N ASP A 506 22.18 -2.03 3.65
CA ASP A 506 22.84 -0.89 4.32
C ASP A 506 22.21 -0.58 5.70
N HIS A 507 20.93 -0.89 5.87
CA HIS A 507 20.22 -0.85 7.16
C HIS A 507 20.48 -2.10 8.04
N GLY A 508 21.32 -3.02 7.58
CA GLY A 508 21.73 -4.21 8.33
C GLY A 508 20.72 -5.36 8.28
N LEU A 509 19.73 -5.31 7.38
CA LEU A 509 18.74 -6.37 7.23
C LEU A 509 19.27 -7.50 6.35
N PRO A 510 19.05 -8.78 6.72
CA PRO A 510 19.33 -9.89 5.82
C PRO A 510 18.40 -9.85 4.61
N VAL A 511 18.99 -9.84 3.41
CA VAL A 511 18.24 -9.88 2.13
C VAL A 511 18.68 -11.12 1.36
N VAL A 512 17.79 -12.09 1.22
CA VAL A 512 17.98 -13.26 0.37
C VAL A 512 17.16 -13.07 -0.90
N ARG A 513 17.79 -13.17 -2.06
CA ARG A 513 17.13 -13.03 -3.36
C ARG A 513 17.07 -14.36 -4.10
N LEU A 514 15.89 -14.68 -4.62
CA LEU A 514 15.63 -15.79 -5.52
C LEU A 514 15.21 -15.24 -6.88
N HIS A 515 16.05 -15.43 -7.90
CA HIS A 515 15.80 -14.97 -9.26
C HIS A 515 15.41 -16.14 -10.17
N LEU A 516 14.19 -16.08 -10.70
CA LEU A 516 13.57 -17.11 -11.53
C LEU A 516 13.90 -16.83 -13.00
N THR A 517 14.80 -17.63 -13.58
CA THR A 517 15.16 -17.54 -15.00
C THR A 517 14.06 -18.08 -15.92
N ASP A 518 13.30 -19.09 -15.45
CA ASP A 518 12.03 -19.51 -16.01
C ASP A 518 10.95 -19.23 -14.96
N ARG A 519 10.10 -18.23 -15.24
CA ARG A 519 9.08 -17.74 -14.34
C ARG A 519 8.12 -18.84 -13.89
N THR A 520 7.56 -19.60 -14.84
CA THR A 520 6.56 -20.64 -14.52
C THR A 520 7.18 -21.81 -13.78
N ALA A 521 8.34 -22.31 -14.24
CA ALA A 521 9.01 -23.42 -13.58
C ALA A 521 9.53 -23.03 -12.19
N GLY A 522 10.06 -21.81 -12.05
CA GLY A 522 10.57 -21.27 -10.80
C GLY A 522 9.47 -21.11 -9.74
N ILE A 523 8.30 -20.58 -10.10
CA ILE A 523 7.16 -20.46 -9.17
C ILE A 523 6.74 -21.85 -8.67
N ALA A 524 6.61 -22.83 -9.58
CA ALA A 524 6.24 -24.20 -9.22
C ALA A 524 7.28 -24.87 -8.29
N ALA A 525 8.58 -24.65 -8.56
CA ALA A 525 9.67 -25.16 -7.74
C ALA A 525 9.66 -24.54 -6.34
N LEU A 526 9.50 -23.21 -6.23
CA LEU A 526 9.41 -22.51 -4.95
C LEU A 526 8.22 -22.99 -4.12
N ARG A 527 7.04 -23.16 -4.73
CA ARG A 527 5.87 -23.69 -4.04
C ARG A 527 6.11 -25.10 -3.50
N THR A 528 6.68 -25.97 -4.33
CA THR A 528 7.03 -27.34 -3.91
C THR A 528 8.03 -27.33 -2.75
N ALA A 529 9.02 -26.42 -2.80
CA ALA A 529 10.03 -26.30 -1.77
C ALA A 529 9.46 -25.77 -0.45
N ALA A 530 8.54 -24.79 -0.52
CA ALA A 530 7.86 -24.22 0.64
C ALA A 530 6.93 -25.25 1.30
N ASP A 531 6.15 -26.00 0.51
CA ASP A 531 5.26 -27.06 1.00
C ASP A 531 6.02 -28.21 1.70
N ALA A 532 7.35 -28.29 1.51
CA ALA A 532 8.23 -29.29 2.12
C ALA A 532 8.96 -28.80 3.40
N LEU A 533 8.72 -27.55 3.84
CA LEU A 533 9.19 -27.02 5.13
C LEU A 533 8.43 -27.68 6.30
#